data_AF-A0A350I0X4-F1
#
_entry.id   AF-A0A350I0X4-F1
#
_cell.length_a   1.000
_cell.length_b   1.000
_cell.length_c   1.000
_cell.angle_alpha   90.00
_cell.angle_beta   90.00
_cell.angle_gamma   90.00
#
_symmetry.space_group_name_H-M   'P 1'
#
loop_
_entity.id
_entity.type
_entity.pdbx_description
1 polymer ?
#
loop_
_entity_poly.entity_id
_entity_poly.type
_entity_poly.pdbx_seq_one_letter_code
_entity_poly.pdbx_strand_id
1 'polypeptide(L)'
;MQRMPQWLASMSKMPAGKTLGGFPSLGTDRLAAMQLLGQSYAILLPFMLLLGTLGRMNVPPVNWVMGISLILSCLASWLSRKNGWISLAGLGAAMTIQWSLSHHYGTNNEHHGILIWMITHYAVFLITPFIAQKGQAAPKQNWIASALSGVGHFFLIYSWIDRSFDWGIMGLLPAAFALVSLAALYLLWSQISHKTEEGRSVLAWFGGVSCLFVTLIFPIQWSHEWLTVGWALEGAALVWFYRHISHRGLLGWGLALMSLAFLRLALNPVVLQYHPRGEWPILNWYLYTYSTAAFSIFYAANCMKRYGLDGIFNRASSWLYAMGGLLCFLLLNIEIADFFAKPGSGSLVFEFKGNFARDLCYSISWSLFAFLLITLGIAKQLRETRWAGLGLLGVTLSKVFLHDISQLNQLYRVGALVGVAVVAIFASFLYQKHAKTLKETSSLK
;
A
#
# COMPACT_ATOMS: atom_id res chain seq x y z
N MET A 1 25.48 49.39 -27.07
CA MET A 1 26.58 48.51 -26.60
C MET A 1 27.10 49.06 -25.27
N GLN A 2 26.50 48.67 -24.14
CA GLN A 2 26.97 49.07 -22.81
C GLN A 2 28.15 48.17 -22.40
N ARG A 3 29.27 48.79 -22.00
CA ARG A 3 30.50 48.09 -21.58
C ARG A 3 30.20 47.22 -20.36
N MET A 4 30.50 45.92 -20.47
CA MET A 4 30.48 45.00 -19.33
C MET A 4 31.32 45.58 -18.18
N PRO A 5 30.82 45.54 -16.93
CA PRO A 5 31.59 45.94 -15.76
C PRO A 5 32.91 45.16 -15.67
N GLN A 6 34.03 45.84 -15.42
CA GLN A 6 35.37 45.23 -15.44
C GLN A 6 35.54 44.05 -14.46
N TRP A 7 34.70 43.96 -13.41
CA TRP A 7 34.70 42.85 -12.47
C TRP A 7 34.14 41.53 -13.06
N LEU A 8 33.25 41.62 -14.06
CA LEU A 8 32.73 40.43 -14.76
C LEU A 8 33.75 39.88 -15.77
N ALA A 9 34.59 40.75 -16.35
CA ALA A 9 35.67 40.36 -17.26
C ALA A 9 36.87 39.71 -16.53
N SER A 10 37.00 39.92 -15.22
CA SER A 10 38.05 39.27 -14.40
C SER A 10 37.65 37.87 -13.93
N MET A 11 36.35 37.60 -13.74
CA MET A 11 35.86 36.28 -13.35
C MET A 11 36.04 35.21 -14.45
N SER A 12 35.97 35.59 -15.73
CA SER A 12 36.15 34.64 -16.84
C SER A 12 37.62 34.24 -17.08
N LYS A 13 38.58 34.88 -16.39
CA LYS A 13 40.02 34.63 -16.53
C LYS A 13 40.66 33.94 -15.31
N MET A 14 39.88 33.53 -14.30
CA MET A 14 40.45 32.90 -13.10
C MET A 14 40.75 31.41 -13.31
N PRO A 15 41.98 30.94 -13.06
CA PRO A 15 42.28 29.52 -12.99
C PRO A 15 41.59 28.92 -11.76
N ALA A 16 41.06 27.70 -11.91
CA ALA A 16 40.43 26.97 -10.82
C ALA A 16 41.41 26.83 -9.64
N GLY A 17 41.04 27.38 -8.47
CA GLY A 17 41.67 27.02 -7.20
C GLY A 17 42.42 28.09 -6.41
N LYS A 18 42.32 29.40 -6.69
CA LYS A 18 42.86 30.42 -5.76
C LYS A 18 41.77 31.33 -5.17
N THR A 19 41.68 31.29 -3.84
CA THR A 19 40.78 32.06 -2.98
C THR A 19 41.29 33.49 -2.80
N LEU A 20 40.43 34.48 -3.03
CA LEU A 20 40.61 35.85 -2.55
C LEU A 20 39.61 36.09 -1.42
N GLY A 21 40.12 36.27 -0.20
CA GLY A 21 39.36 36.75 0.95
C GLY A 21 38.39 35.73 1.55
N GLY A 22 38.89 34.88 2.47
CA GLY A 22 38.15 34.31 3.61
C GLY A 22 36.88 33.48 3.38
N PHE A 23 36.31 33.44 2.17
CA PHE A 23 35.13 32.65 1.87
C PHE A 23 35.54 31.24 1.42
N PRO A 24 35.01 30.18 2.05
CA PRO A 24 35.31 28.82 1.64
C PRO A 24 34.86 28.62 0.19
N SER A 25 35.75 28.07 -0.65
CA SER A 25 35.43 27.71 -2.02
C SER A 25 34.19 26.82 -2.03
N LEU A 26 33.07 27.34 -2.56
CA LEU A 26 31.88 26.54 -2.80
C LEU A 26 32.29 25.42 -3.76
N GLY A 27 32.41 24.20 -3.22
CA GLY A 27 32.67 23.02 -4.05
C GLY A 27 31.67 22.94 -5.20
N THR A 28 32.09 22.38 -6.33
CA THR A 28 31.28 22.20 -7.55
C THR A 28 29.88 21.65 -7.25
N ASP A 29 29.77 20.77 -6.24
CA ASP A 29 28.52 20.15 -5.81
C ASP A 29 27.55 21.14 -5.14
N ARG A 30 28.05 22.12 -4.38
CA ARG A 30 27.22 23.18 -3.78
C ARG A 30 26.73 24.17 -4.82
N LEU A 31 27.56 24.49 -5.82
CA LEU A 31 27.19 25.35 -6.93
C LEU A 31 26.12 24.70 -7.82
N ALA A 32 26.25 23.40 -8.09
CA ALA A 32 25.23 22.61 -8.78
C ALA A 32 23.91 22.53 -7.97
N ALA A 33 23.99 22.32 -6.64
CA ALA A 33 22.83 22.32 -5.77
C ALA A 33 22.12 23.69 -5.73
N MET A 34 22.87 24.79 -5.68
CA MET A 34 22.32 26.15 -5.73
C MET A 34 21.65 26.44 -7.08
N GLN A 35 22.24 25.98 -8.20
CA GLN A 35 21.62 26.11 -9.52
C GLN A 35 20.32 25.30 -9.63
N LEU A 36 20.29 24.07 -9.11
CA LEU A 36 19.10 23.22 -9.07
C LEU A 36 17.98 23.85 -8.23
N LEU A 37 18.32 24.38 -7.05
CA LEU A 37 17.39 25.12 -6.21
C LEU A 37 16.88 26.36 -6.94
N GLY A 38 17.76 27.18 -7.51
CA GLY A 38 17.39 28.38 -8.25
C GLY A 38 16.45 28.12 -9.42
N GLN A 39 16.70 27.06 -10.21
CA GLN A 39 15.80 26.66 -11.30
C GLN A 39 14.44 26.17 -10.80
N SER A 40 14.41 25.44 -9.69
CA SER A 40 13.17 24.95 -9.08
C SER A 40 12.33 26.10 -8.52
N TYR A 41 12.97 27.06 -7.84
CA TYR A 41 12.31 28.28 -7.35
C TYR A 41 11.78 29.16 -8.48
N ALA A 42 12.55 29.35 -9.56
CA ALA A 42 12.12 30.16 -10.69
C ALA A 42 10.84 29.63 -11.37
N ILE A 43 10.63 28.30 -11.33
CA ILE A 43 9.46 27.66 -11.94
C ILE A 43 8.29 27.61 -10.96
N LEU A 44 8.54 27.41 -9.67
CA LEU A 44 7.49 27.43 -8.65
C LEU A 44 6.96 28.85 -8.38
N LEU A 45 7.76 29.89 -8.60
CA LEU A 45 7.38 31.27 -8.32
C LEU A 45 6.11 31.70 -9.09
N PRO A 46 5.97 31.50 -10.42
CA PRO A 46 4.72 31.76 -11.12
C PRO A 46 3.51 31.01 -10.56
N PHE A 47 3.67 29.73 -10.19
CA PHE A 47 2.58 28.95 -9.58
C PHE A 47 2.19 29.50 -8.20
N MET A 48 3.17 29.86 -7.37
CA MET A 48 2.93 30.44 -6.05
C MET A 48 2.29 31.82 -6.13
N LEU A 49 2.69 32.65 -7.09
CA LEU A 49 2.03 33.92 -7.37
C LEU A 49 0.57 33.69 -7.79
N LEU A 50 0.32 32.72 -8.66
CA LEU A 50 -1.05 32.37 -9.08
C LEU A 50 -1.90 31.91 -7.89
N LEU A 51 -1.36 31.03 -7.03
CA LEU A 51 -2.00 30.60 -5.78
C LEU A 51 -2.27 31.78 -4.82
N GLY A 52 -1.30 32.68 -4.65
CA GLY A 52 -1.45 33.87 -3.82
C GLY A 52 -2.51 34.84 -4.34
N THR A 53 -2.63 34.97 -5.67
CA THR A 53 -3.70 35.78 -6.28
C THR A 53 -5.07 35.15 -6.13
N LEU A 54 -5.18 33.81 -6.25
CA LEU A 54 -6.43 33.08 -6.04
C LEU A 54 -7.02 33.33 -4.65
N GLY A 55 -6.18 33.28 -3.61
CA GLY A 55 -6.62 33.52 -2.23
C GLY A 55 -7.14 34.94 -1.95
N ARG A 56 -6.99 35.89 -2.88
CA ARG A 56 -7.48 37.26 -2.75
C ARG A 56 -8.73 37.54 -3.60
N MET A 57 -9.17 36.60 -4.43
CA MET A 57 -10.31 36.78 -5.33
C MET A 57 -11.59 36.20 -4.74
N ASN A 58 -12.68 36.98 -4.74
CA ASN A 58 -13.99 36.46 -4.33
C ASN A 58 -14.60 35.50 -5.36
N VAL A 59 -14.41 35.77 -6.66
CA VAL A 59 -14.84 34.90 -7.77
C VAL A 59 -13.75 34.91 -8.84
N PRO A 60 -12.83 33.93 -8.83
CA PRO A 60 -11.74 33.88 -9.79
C PRO A 60 -12.26 33.44 -11.17
N PRO A 61 -11.69 33.98 -12.26
CA PRO A 61 -12.00 33.52 -13.61
C PRO A 61 -11.36 32.13 -13.85
N VAL A 62 -12.10 31.07 -13.51
CA VAL A 62 -11.60 29.67 -13.45
C VAL A 62 -10.87 29.25 -14.73
N ASN A 63 -11.46 29.51 -15.90
CA ASN A 63 -10.87 29.14 -17.19
C ASN A 63 -9.53 29.84 -17.46
N TRP A 64 -9.39 31.11 -17.07
CA TRP A 64 -8.14 31.85 -17.24
C TRP A 64 -7.05 31.32 -16.31
N VAL A 65 -7.39 31.04 -15.06
CA VAL A 65 -6.44 30.50 -14.09
C VAL A 65 -5.99 29.09 -14.49
N MET A 66 -6.92 28.23 -14.93
CA MET A 66 -6.60 26.90 -15.45
C MET A 66 -5.75 26.97 -16.72
N GLY A 67 -6.03 27.91 -17.63
CA GLY A 67 -5.22 28.14 -18.83
C GLY A 67 -3.79 28.58 -18.50
N ILE A 68 -3.62 29.50 -17.56
CA ILE A 68 -2.29 29.93 -17.08
C ILE A 68 -1.56 28.75 -16.43
N SER A 69 -2.23 27.99 -15.55
CA SER A 69 -1.68 26.79 -14.93
C SER A 69 -1.23 25.76 -15.97
N LEU A 70 -1.99 25.59 -17.05
CA LEU A 70 -1.64 24.67 -18.13
C LEU A 70 -0.39 25.13 -18.87
N ILE A 71 -0.28 26.42 -19.21
CA ILE A 71 0.91 27.01 -19.84
C ILE A 71 2.14 26.80 -18.96
N LEU A 72 2.01 27.05 -17.65
CA LEU A 72 3.09 26.81 -16.69
C LEU A 72 3.46 25.33 -16.59
N SER A 73 2.47 24.43 -16.67
CA SER A 73 2.68 22.98 -16.67
C SER A 73 3.42 22.49 -17.93
N CYS A 74 3.07 23.04 -19.10
CA CYS A 74 3.78 22.82 -20.36
C CYS A 74 5.22 23.35 -20.29
N LEU A 75 5.42 24.54 -19.74
CA LEU A 75 6.76 25.14 -19.56
C LEU A 75 7.62 24.30 -18.61
N ALA A 76 7.07 23.89 -17.47
CA ALA A 76 7.76 23.00 -16.53
C ALA A 76 8.15 21.67 -17.19
N SER A 77 7.23 21.07 -17.95
CA SER A 77 7.44 19.84 -18.72
C SER A 77 8.50 19.99 -19.82
N TRP A 78 8.61 21.17 -20.43
CA TRP A 78 9.65 21.45 -21.42
C TRP A 78 11.02 21.64 -20.77
N LEU A 79 11.10 22.40 -19.68
CA LEU A 79 12.34 22.64 -18.92
C LEU A 79 12.87 21.38 -18.24
N SER A 80 11.97 20.45 -17.88
CA SER A 80 12.33 19.20 -17.21
C SER A 80 13.17 18.25 -18.07
N ARG A 81 13.35 18.52 -19.37
CA ARG A 81 14.28 17.79 -20.24
C ARG A 81 15.72 17.81 -19.72
N LYS A 82 16.13 18.89 -19.04
CA LYS A 82 17.47 19.02 -18.43
C LYS A 82 17.51 18.57 -16.97
N ASN A 83 16.42 18.77 -16.25
CA ASN A 83 16.30 18.43 -14.83
C ASN A 83 14.90 17.91 -14.53
N GLY A 84 14.76 16.61 -14.36
CA GLY A 84 13.43 15.99 -14.21
C GLY A 84 12.69 16.36 -12.93
N TRP A 85 13.37 16.89 -11.91
CA TRP A 85 12.71 17.38 -10.67
C TRP A 85 11.73 18.52 -10.92
N ILE A 86 11.95 19.29 -11.99
CA ILE A 86 11.06 20.36 -12.41
C ILE A 86 9.68 19.82 -12.76
N SER A 87 9.59 18.64 -13.38
CA SER A 87 8.30 18.04 -13.76
C SER A 87 7.49 17.66 -12.53
N LEU A 88 8.14 17.10 -11.49
CA LEU A 88 7.49 16.76 -10.22
C LEU A 88 7.02 18.02 -9.47
N ALA A 89 7.85 19.05 -9.42
CA ALA A 89 7.49 20.32 -8.79
C ALA A 89 6.31 21.00 -9.51
N GLY A 90 6.36 21.04 -10.84
CA GLY A 90 5.28 21.58 -11.68
C GLY A 90 3.98 20.79 -11.53
N LEU A 91 4.06 19.46 -11.44
CA LEU A 91 2.90 18.59 -11.21
C LEU A 91 2.22 18.92 -9.88
N GLY A 92 2.98 18.96 -8.78
CA GLY A 92 2.46 19.29 -7.46
C GLY A 92 1.83 20.68 -7.43
N ALA A 93 2.49 21.67 -8.02
CA ALA A 93 1.98 23.03 -8.09
C ALA A 93 0.68 23.14 -8.90
N ALA A 94 0.62 22.52 -10.08
CA ALA A 94 -0.59 22.47 -10.90
C ALA A 94 -1.75 21.77 -10.16
N MET A 95 -1.48 20.66 -9.47
CA MET A 95 -2.49 19.95 -8.67
C MET A 95 -3.02 20.79 -7.51
N THR A 96 -2.16 21.54 -6.81
CA THR A 96 -2.63 22.42 -5.72
C THR A 96 -3.54 23.54 -6.22
N ILE A 97 -3.27 24.10 -7.40
CA ILE A 97 -4.15 25.10 -8.04
C ILE A 97 -5.49 24.48 -8.41
N GLN A 98 -5.47 23.32 -9.07
CA GLN A 98 -6.68 22.61 -9.49
C GLN A 98 -7.53 22.19 -8.27
N TRP A 99 -6.90 21.71 -7.20
CA TRP A 99 -7.56 21.40 -5.94
C TRP A 99 -8.22 22.66 -5.34
N SER A 100 -7.46 23.76 -5.21
CA SER A 100 -7.97 25.00 -4.64
C SER A 100 -9.19 25.52 -5.42
N LEU A 101 -9.12 25.51 -6.75
CA LEU A 101 -10.19 25.96 -7.63
C LEU A 101 -11.44 25.08 -7.56
N SER A 102 -11.25 23.76 -7.69
CA SER A 102 -12.36 22.81 -7.67
C SER A 102 -13.02 22.70 -6.28
N HIS A 103 -12.27 22.95 -5.21
CA HIS A 103 -12.79 22.90 -3.84
C HIS A 103 -13.60 24.15 -3.47
N HIS A 104 -13.12 25.34 -3.82
CA HIS A 104 -13.75 26.60 -3.41
C HIS A 104 -14.81 27.13 -4.38
N TYR A 105 -14.71 26.78 -5.68
CA TYR A 105 -15.53 27.40 -6.73
C TYR A 105 -16.28 26.40 -7.61
N GLY A 106 -16.12 25.10 -7.37
CA GLY A 106 -16.63 24.03 -8.23
C GLY A 106 -18.14 23.76 -8.17
N THR A 107 -18.91 24.47 -7.36
CA THR A 107 -20.36 24.20 -7.15
C THR A 107 -21.30 25.06 -7.99
N ASN A 108 -20.83 26.12 -8.65
CA ASN A 108 -21.68 27.02 -9.43
C ASN A 108 -21.58 26.77 -10.94
N ASN A 109 -22.62 26.16 -11.53
CA ASN A 109 -23.07 26.15 -12.94
C ASN A 109 -22.10 25.95 -14.13
N GLU A 110 -20.77 25.92 -13.98
CA GLU A 110 -19.79 25.65 -15.05
C GLU A 110 -19.23 24.22 -14.99
N HIS A 111 -20.10 23.23 -14.79
CA HIS A 111 -19.70 21.86 -14.44
C HIS A 111 -18.75 21.18 -15.46
N HIS A 112 -18.91 21.39 -16.78
CA HIS A 112 -18.13 20.63 -17.76
C HIS A 112 -16.71 21.19 -18.03
N GLY A 113 -16.48 22.49 -17.80
CA GLY A 113 -15.21 23.13 -18.15
C GLY A 113 -14.04 22.66 -17.30
N ILE A 114 -14.25 22.51 -16.00
CA ILE A 114 -13.21 22.10 -15.03
C ILE A 114 -12.68 20.70 -15.34
N LEU A 115 -13.57 19.77 -15.69
CA LEU A 115 -13.19 18.39 -16.03
C LEU A 115 -12.27 18.35 -17.25
N ILE A 116 -12.59 19.11 -18.29
CA ILE A 116 -11.75 19.22 -19.51
C ILE A 116 -10.36 19.75 -19.14
N TRP A 117 -10.28 20.76 -18.27
CA TRP A 117 -8.99 21.27 -17.80
C TRP A 117 -8.18 20.22 -17.04
N MET A 118 -8.80 19.48 -16.12
CA MET A 118 -8.11 18.42 -15.37
C MET A 118 -7.59 17.30 -16.28
N ILE A 119 -8.40 16.86 -17.24
CA ILE A 119 -7.99 15.85 -18.24
C ILE A 119 -6.86 16.39 -19.13
N THR A 120 -6.92 17.66 -19.52
CA THR A 120 -5.87 18.29 -20.34
C THR A 120 -4.55 18.38 -19.59
N HIS A 121 -4.57 18.77 -18.30
CA HIS A 121 -3.36 18.78 -17.46
C HIS A 121 -2.80 17.36 -17.29
N TYR A 122 -3.66 16.37 -17.05
CA TYR A 122 -3.25 14.97 -16.99
C TYR A 122 -2.53 14.55 -18.28
N ALA A 123 -3.12 14.86 -19.45
CA ALA A 123 -2.55 14.54 -20.76
C ALA A 123 -1.18 15.18 -20.99
N VAL A 124 -0.97 16.43 -20.57
CA VAL A 124 0.34 17.12 -20.69
C VAL A 124 1.43 16.31 -19.98
N PHE A 125 1.23 15.97 -18.72
CA PHE A 125 2.24 15.22 -17.96
C PHE A 125 2.36 13.76 -18.43
N LEU A 126 1.26 13.14 -18.88
CA LEU A 126 1.27 11.77 -19.40
C LEU A 126 2.12 11.67 -20.68
N ILE A 127 1.89 12.56 -21.65
CA ILE A 127 2.44 12.48 -23.01
C ILE A 127 3.86 13.05 -23.11
N THR A 128 4.20 14.05 -22.29
CA THR A 128 5.52 14.73 -22.33
C THR A 128 6.72 13.78 -22.42
N PRO A 129 6.87 12.76 -21.56
CA PRO A 129 8.04 11.89 -21.62
C PRO A 129 8.10 11.03 -22.90
N PHE A 130 6.96 10.74 -23.54
CA PHE A 130 6.92 10.03 -24.83
C PHE A 130 7.37 10.92 -26.00
N ILE A 131 7.02 12.20 -26.00
CA ILE A 131 7.45 13.16 -27.03
C ILE A 131 8.97 13.37 -26.97
N ALA A 132 9.54 13.39 -25.77
CA ALA A 132 10.96 13.61 -25.55
C ALA A 132 11.86 12.48 -26.08
N GLN A 133 11.31 11.31 -26.44
CA GLN A 133 12.09 10.14 -26.89
C GLN A 133 12.78 10.29 -28.26
N LYS A 134 12.46 11.31 -29.07
CA LYS A 134 13.14 11.53 -30.36
C LYS A 134 14.51 12.21 -30.17
N GLY A 135 15.47 11.48 -29.58
CA GLY A 135 16.91 11.78 -29.64
C GLY A 135 17.66 11.85 -28.31
N GLN A 136 16.99 11.99 -27.16
CA GLN A 136 17.60 11.93 -25.82
C GLN A 136 16.67 11.21 -24.85
N ALA A 137 17.20 10.33 -24.01
CA ALA A 137 16.39 9.65 -23.00
C ALA A 137 15.85 10.66 -21.98
N ALA A 138 14.53 10.69 -21.76
CA ALA A 138 13.93 11.56 -20.75
C ALA A 138 14.41 11.15 -19.34
N PRO A 139 14.73 12.12 -18.45
CA PRO A 139 15.10 11.83 -17.07
C PRO A 139 14.05 10.97 -16.37
N LYS A 140 14.49 10.05 -15.49
CA LYS A 140 13.59 9.14 -14.76
C LYS A 140 12.46 9.87 -14.04
N GLN A 141 12.72 11.06 -13.49
CA GLN A 141 11.72 11.84 -12.74
C GLN A 141 10.55 12.30 -13.62
N ASN A 142 10.75 12.50 -14.93
CA ASN A 142 9.65 12.84 -15.84
C ASN A 142 8.69 11.67 -16.02
N TRP A 143 9.22 10.45 -16.09
CA TRP A 143 8.41 9.23 -16.11
C TRP A 143 7.67 9.01 -14.78
N ILE A 144 8.34 9.29 -13.66
CA ILE A 144 7.70 9.24 -12.33
C ILE A 144 6.58 10.28 -12.23
N ALA A 145 6.81 11.51 -12.68
CA ALA A 145 5.80 12.56 -12.71
C ALA A 145 4.61 12.17 -13.60
N SER A 146 4.87 11.56 -14.76
CA SER A 146 3.83 11.04 -15.65
C SER A 146 2.97 9.97 -14.96
N ALA A 147 3.59 8.97 -14.31
CA ALA A 147 2.87 7.95 -13.56
C ALA A 147 2.07 8.52 -12.38
N LEU A 148 2.68 9.40 -11.58
CA LEU A 148 2.03 10.07 -10.44
C LEU A 148 0.94 11.05 -10.84
N SER A 149 1.03 11.62 -12.04
CA SER A 149 0.00 12.50 -12.60
C SER A 149 -1.34 11.79 -12.70
N GLY A 150 -1.33 10.51 -13.07
CA GLY A 150 -2.54 9.68 -13.09
C GLY A 150 -3.19 9.61 -11.72
N VAL A 151 -2.41 9.29 -10.68
CA VAL A 151 -2.89 9.17 -9.30
C VAL A 151 -3.49 10.49 -8.80
N GLY A 152 -2.77 11.60 -8.94
CA GLY A 152 -3.25 12.89 -8.43
C GLY A 152 -4.46 13.44 -9.21
N HIS A 153 -4.49 13.32 -10.54
CA HIS A 153 -5.65 13.77 -11.33
C HIS A 153 -6.86 12.86 -11.13
N PHE A 154 -6.65 11.56 -10.87
CA PHE A 154 -7.74 10.68 -10.45
C PHE A 154 -8.40 11.21 -9.17
N PHE A 155 -7.63 11.55 -8.12
CA PHE A 155 -8.20 12.09 -6.88
C PHE A 155 -8.95 13.40 -7.10
N LEU A 156 -8.40 14.29 -7.93
CA LEU A 156 -9.05 15.56 -8.28
C LEU A 156 -10.40 15.33 -8.97
N ILE A 157 -10.40 14.51 -10.02
CA ILE A 157 -11.61 14.20 -10.81
C ILE A 157 -12.62 13.43 -9.95
N TYR A 158 -12.18 12.42 -9.20
CA TYR A 158 -13.02 11.66 -8.28
C TYR A 158 -13.72 12.59 -7.29
N SER A 159 -12.95 13.44 -6.59
CA SER A 159 -13.51 14.37 -5.59
C SER A 159 -14.48 15.38 -6.20
N TRP A 160 -14.28 15.75 -7.47
CA TRP A 160 -15.16 16.67 -8.16
C TRP A 160 -16.46 16.00 -8.61
N ILE A 161 -16.37 14.79 -9.18
CA ILE A 161 -17.53 13.99 -9.58
C ILE A 161 -18.40 13.66 -8.37
N ASP A 162 -17.81 13.13 -7.30
CA ASP A 162 -18.50 12.74 -6.07
C ASP A 162 -19.29 13.90 -5.42
N ARG A 163 -18.79 15.14 -5.58
CA ARG A 163 -19.49 16.35 -5.09
C ARG A 163 -20.54 16.90 -6.07
N SER A 164 -20.40 16.64 -7.36
CA SER A 164 -21.21 17.27 -8.41
C SER A 164 -22.32 16.36 -8.94
N PHE A 165 -22.14 15.05 -8.89
CA PHE A 165 -23.04 14.06 -9.45
C PHE A 165 -23.15 12.83 -8.53
N ASP A 166 -24.38 12.38 -8.29
CA ASP A 166 -24.64 11.08 -7.65
C ASP A 166 -24.52 9.96 -8.69
N TRP A 167 -23.27 9.62 -9.05
CA TRP A 167 -22.99 8.66 -10.11
C TRP A 167 -22.87 7.24 -9.53
N GLY A 168 -23.93 6.43 -9.63
CA GLY A 168 -23.98 5.06 -9.11
C GLY A 168 -23.00 4.04 -9.72
N ILE A 169 -22.13 4.46 -10.65
CA ILE A 169 -21.11 3.62 -11.29
C ILE A 169 -19.71 4.26 -11.17
N MET A 170 -19.39 4.71 -9.96
CA MET A 170 -18.13 5.42 -9.68
C MET A 170 -16.88 4.57 -9.98
N GLY A 171 -17.00 3.24 -10.05
CA GLY A 171 -15.92 2.31 -10.41
C GLY A 171 -15.45 2.39 -11.86
N LEU A 172 -16.21 3.02 -12.77
CA LEU A 172 -15.75 3.27 -14.14
C LEU A 172 -14.58 4.25 -14.20
N LEU A 173 -14.51 5.19 -13.25
CA LEU A 173 -13.43 6.18 -13.20
C LEU A 173 -12.05 5.53 -12.98
N PRO A 174 -11.80 4.75 -11.90
CA PRO A 174 -10.52 4.05 -11.75
C PRO A 174 -10.27 3.07 -12.90
N ALA A 175 -11.31 2.45 -13.49
CA ALA A 175 -11.15 1.59 -14.66
C ALA A 175 -10.60 2.33 -15.89
N ALA A 176 -11.07 3.56 -16.15
CA ALA A 176 -10.53 4.39 -17.23
C ALA A 176 -9.05 4.72 -17.01
N PHE A 177 -8.67 5.08 -15.79
CA PHE A 177 -7.27 5.32 -15.42
C PHE A 177 -6.42 4.04 -15.46
N ALA A 178 -7.00 2.88 -15.12
CA ALA A 178 -6.35 1.57 -15.27
C ALA A 178 -6.02 1.29 -16.74
N LEU A 179 -6.95 1.51 -17.66
CA LEU A 179 -6.73 1.32 -19.09
C LEU A 179 -5.61 2.22 -19.63
N VAL A 180 -5.62 3.51 -19.26
CA VAL A 180 -4.57 4.45 -19.70
C VAL A 180 -3.19 4.08 -19.15
N SER A 181 -3.12 3.72 -17.87
CA SER A 181 -1.84 3.32 -17.24
C SER A 181 -1.32 1.99 -17.78
N LEU A 182 -2.19 1.00 -18.02
CA LEU A 182 -1.83 -0.28 -18.64
C LEU A 182 -1.37 -0.10 -20.09
N ALA A 183 -2.05 0.75 -20.86
CA ALA A 183 -1.63 1.09 -22.22
C ALA A 183 -0.24 1.76 -22.21
N ALA A 184 0.00 2.71 -21.30
CA ALA A 184 1.31 3.33 -21.12
C ALA A 184 2.37 2.30 -20.74
N LEU A 185 2.09 1.39 -19.80
CA LEU A 185 3.00 0.30 -19.42
C LEU A 185 3.32 -0.62 -20.61
N TYR A 186 2.31 -1.00 -21.40
CA TYR A 186 2.48 -1.84 -22.58
C TYR A 186 3.40 -1.20 -23.62
N LEU A 187 3.20 0.09 -23.91
CA LEU A 187 4.08 0.84 -24.80
C LEU A 187 5.52 0.89 -24.27
N LEU A 188 5.68 1.19 -22.97
CA LEU A 188 6.99 1.31 -22.33
C LEU A 188 7.74 -0.02 -22.26
N TRP A 189 7.02 -1.14 -22.14
CA TRP A 189 7.61 -2.48 -22.07
C TRP A 189 8.49 -2.79 -23.29
N SER A 190 8.10 -2.29 -24.46
CA SER A 190 8.86 -2.47 -25.70
C SER A 190 9.97 -1.43 -25.91
N GLN A 191 9.80 -0.22 -25.34
CA GLN A 191 10.67 0.94 -25.61
C GLN A 191 11.82 1.08 -24.60
N ILE A 192 11.60 0.63 -23.35
CA ILE A 192 12.55 0.84 -22.25
C ILE A 192 13.23 -0.47 -21.90
N SER A 193 14.57 -0.42 -21.79
CA SER A 193 15.34 -1.59 -21.39
C SER A 193 15.10 -1.94 -19.93
N HIS A 194 14.54 -3.13 -19.68
CA HIS A 194 14.42 -3.73 -18.35
C HIS A 194 15.79 -4.14 -17.75
N LYS A 195 16.89 -4.01 -18.51
CA LYS A 195 18.25 -4.32 -18.04
C LYS A 195 18.85 -3.16 -17.22
N THR A 196 18.44 -1.92 -17.46
CA THR A 196 18.94 -0.77 -16.70
C THR A 196 18.15 -0.59 -15.39
N GLU A 197 18.80 -0.07 -14.36
CA GLU A 197 18.12 0.26 -13.10
C GLU A 197 17.03 1.32 -13.31
N GLU A 198 17.32 2.34 -14.12
CA GLU A 198 16.36 3.39 -14.44
C GLU A 198 15.13 2.85 -15.18
N GLY A 199 15.34 1.97 -16.17
CA GLY A 199 14.24 1.37 -16.92
C GLY A 199 13.35 0.49 -16.04
N ARG A 200 13.95 -0.29 -15.13
CA ARG A 200 13.19 -1.04 -14.12
C ARG A 200 12.40 -0.13 -13.19
N SER A 201 12.96 1.01 -12.80
CA SER A 201 12.24 1.97 -11.96
C SER A 201 11.02 2.54 -12.68
N VAL A 202 11.17 2.95 -13.94
CA VAL A 202 10.04 3.47 -14.75
C VAL A 202 8.94 2.44 -14.91
N LEU A 203 9.29 1.20 -15.29
CA LEU A 203 8.29 0.13 -15.45
C LEU A 203 7.63 -0.23 -14.10
N ALA A 204 8.37 -0.17 -12.99
CA ALA A 204 7.83 -0.39 -11.65
C ALA A 204 6.81 0.68 -11.24
N TRP A 205 7.05 1.96 -11.57
CA TRP A 205 6.10 3.03 -11.29
C TRP A 205 4.81 2.87 -12.08
N PHE A 206 4.89 2.64 -13.39
CA PHE A 206 3.70 2.43 -14.22
C PHE A 206 2.94 1.16 -13.83
N GLY A 207 3.64 0.05 -13.60
CA GLY A 207 2.98 -1.18 -13.15
C GLY A 207 2.38 -1.08 -11.76
N GLY A 208 3.03 -0.35 -10.83
CA GLY A 208 2.45 -0.05 -9.53
C GLY A 208 1.17 0.78 -9.63
N VAL A 209 1.18 1.84 -10.43
CA VAL A 209 0.00 2.69 -10.68
C VAL A 209 -1.12 1.92 -11.39
N SER A 210 -0.79 1.03 -12.33
CA SER A 210 -1.78 0.15 -12.96
C SER A 210 -2.40 -0.83 -11.99
N CYS A 211 -1.58 -1.46 -11.13
CA CYS A 211 -2.10 -2.34 -10.06
C CYS A 211 -3.05 -1.56 -9.15
N LEU A 212 -2.66 -0.37 -8.70
CA LEU A 212 -3.47 0.52 -7.87
C LEU A 212 -4.81 0.86 -8.51
N PHE A 213 -4.84 1.23 -9.79
CA PHE A 213 -6.11 1.57 -10.43
C PHE A 213 -7.01 0.35 -10.64
N VAL A 214 -6.45 -0.81 -11.01
CA VAL A 214 -7.23 -2.04 -11.13
C VAL A 214 -7.84 -2.45 -9.79
N THR A 215 -7.08 -2.35 -8.70
CA THR A 215 -7.56 -2.72 -7.36
C THR A 215 -8.58 -1.72 -6.83
N LEU A 216 -8.43 -0.42 -7.14
CA LEU A 216 -9.37 0.64 -6.75
C LEU A 216 -10.75 0.54 -7.41
N ILE A 217 -10.92 -0.22 -8.51
CA ILE A 217 -12.24 -0.44 -9.12
C ILE A 217 -13.23 -0.99 -8.10
N PHE A 218 -12.81 -1.96 -7.29
CA PHE A 218 -13.71 -2.66 -6.37
C PHE A 218 -14.15 -1.81 -5.17
N PRO A 219 -13.24 -1.20 -4.36
CA PRO A 219 -13.64 -0.39 -3.22
C PRO A 219 -14.41 0.88 -3.57
N ILE A 220 -14.28 1.38 -4.80
CA ILE A 220 -15.01 2.57 -5.24
C ILE A 220 -16.40 2.19 -5.73
N GLN A 221 -16.54 1.03 -6.37
CA GLN A 221 -17.83 0.56 -6.84
C GLN A 221 -18.68 -0.08 -5.73
N TRP A 222 -18.05 -0.72 -4.76
CA TRP A 222 -18.70 -1.48 -3.69
C TRP A 222 -18.23 -1.05 -2.30
N SER A 223 -19.00 -1.44 -1.28
CA SER A 223 -18.89 -1.13 0.16
C SER A 223 -17.48 -1.15 0.77
N HIS A 224 -17.36 -0.50 1.95
CA HIS A 224 -16.14 -0.29 2.74
C HIS A 224 -15.25 -1.52 3.01
N GLU A 225 -15.81 -2.72 2.94
CA GLU A 225 -15.14 -4.02 3.11
C GLU A 225 -14.12 -4.31 1.99
N TRP A 226 -14.44 -3.93 0.75
CA TRP A 226 -13.58 -4.14 -0.42
C TRP A 226 -12.28 -3.35 -0.37
N LEU A 227 -12.22 -2.27 0.43
CA LEU A 227 -11.01 -1.48 0.57
C LEU A 227 -9.86 -2.29 1.19
N THR A 228 -10.17 -3.11 2.18
CA THR A 228 -9.15 -3.92 2.85
C THR A 228 -8.72 -5.10 1.99
N VAL A 229 -9.67 -5.71 1.28
CA VAL A 229 -9.39 -6.76 0.28
C VAL A 229 -8.52 -6.21 -0.85
N GLY A 230 -8.84 -5.00 -1.33
CA GLY A 230 -8.07 -4.29 -2.36
C GLY A 230 -6.61 -4.10 -1.95
N TRP A 231 -6.34 -3.56 -0.75
CA TRP A 231 -4.97 -3.39 -0.25
C TRP A 231 -4.20 -4.70 -0.14
N ALA A 232 -4.85 -5.77 0.34
CA ALA A 232 -4.21 -7.06 0.47
C ALA A 232 -3.85 -7.68 -0.89
N LEU A 233 -4.79 -7.65 -1.84
CA LEU A 233 -4.59 -8.13 -3.21
C LEU A 233 -3.55 -7.29 -3.96
N GLU A 234 -3.60 -5.97 -3.82
CA GLU A 234 -2.63 -5.07 -4.43
C GLU A 234 -1.23 -5.34 -3.92
N GLY A 235 -1.05 -5.50 -2.61
CA GLY A 235 0.26 -5.82 -2.05
C GLY A 235 0.81 -7.16 -2.54
N ALA A 236 -0.05 -8.18 -2.65
CA ALA A 236 0.32 -9.46 -3.26
C ALA A 236 0.68 -9.33 -4.76
N ALA A 237 -0.06 -8.51 -5.50
CA ALA A 237 0.19 -8.24 -6.91
C ALA A 237 1.53 -7.51 -7.11
N LEU A 238 1.86 -6.52 -6.28
CA LEU A 238 3.15 -5.82 -6.31
C LEU A 238 4.34 -6.76 -6.03
N VAL A 239 4.18 -7.67 -5.07
CA VAL A 239 5.20 -8.69 -4.76
C VAL A 239 5.33 -9.72 -5.89
N TRP A 240 4.22 -10.08 -6.56
CA TRP A 240 4.29 -10.91 -7.77
C TRP A 240 4.97 -10.17 -8.93
N PHE A 241 4.65 -8.89 -9.11
CA PHE A 241 5.19 -8.06 -10.17
C PHE A 241 6.71 -7.87 -10.05
N TYR A 242 7.25 -7.91 -8.84
CA TYR A 242 8.69 -7.93 -8.58
C TYR A 242 9.46 -9.04 -9.33
N ARG A 243 8.81 -10.19 -9.60
CA ARG A 243 9.43 -11.27 -10.40
C ARG A 243 9.79 -10.80 -11.81
N HIS A 244 8.97 -9.92 -12.38
CA HIS A 244 9.15 -9.41 -13.74
C HIS A 244 10.07 -8.18 -13.73
N ILE A 245 9.95 -7.33 -12.71
CA ILE A 245 10.75 -6.13 -12.55
C ILE A 245 11.33 -6.11 -11.14
N SER A 246 12.63 -6.43 -11.02
CA SER A 246 13.32 -6.58 -9.73
C SER A 246 13.63 -5.23 -9.06
N HIS A 247 12.60 -4.40 -8.82
CA HIS A 247 12.69 -3.10 -8.17
C HIS A 247 12.23 -3.19 -6.71
N ARG A 248 13.13 -2.86 -5.77
CA ARG A 248 12.88 -3.01 -4.32
C ARG A 248 11.71 -2.16 -3.81
N GLY A 249 11.39 -1.06 -4.48
CA GLY A 249 10.24 -0.21 -4.13
C GLY A 249 8.89 -0.94 -4.21
N LEU A 250 8.73 -1.91 -5.12
CA LEU A 250 7.50 -2.70 -5.25
C LEU A 250 7.28 -3.56 -4.00
N LEU A 251 8.34 -4.19 -3.51
CA LEU A 251 8.31 -4.97 -2.29
C LEU A 251 8.01 -4.10 -1.06
N GLY A 252 8.61 -2.91 -0.98
CA GLY A 252 8.35 -1.95 0.10
C GLY A 252 6.89 -1.52 0.17
N TRP A 253 6.31 -1.10 -0.97
CA TRP A 253 4.90 -0.73 -1.05
C TRP A 253 3.96 -1.90 -0.81
N GLY A 254 4.26 -3.07 -1.37
CA GLY A 254 3.46 -4.27 -1.14
C GLY A 254 3.41 -4.65 0.35
N LEU A 255 4.57 -4.63 1.03
CA LEU A 255 4.63 -4.84 2.47
C LEU A 255 3.83 -3.80 3.26
N ALA A 256 3.92 -2.52 2.88
CA ALA A 256 3.18 -1.45 3.54
C ALA A 256 1.66 -1.65 3.43
N LEU A 257 1.14 -1.90 2.22
CA LEU A 257 -0.28 -2.14 1.99
C LEU A 257 -0.80 -3.36 2.76
N MET A 258 -0.04 -4.46 2.78
CA MET A 258 -0.42 -5.67 3.49
C MET A 258 -0.35 -5.49 5.01
N SER A 259 0.59 -4.68 5.49
CA SER A 259 0.66 -4.29 6.90
C SER A 259 -0.51 -3.40 7.30
N LEU A 260 -0.89 -2.45 6.46
CA LEU A 260 -2.08 -1.61 6.68
C LEU A 260 -3.37 -2.44 6.66
N ALA A 261 -3.51 -3.37 5.72
CA ALA A 261 -4.64 -4.29 5.66
C ALA A 261 -4.72 -5.16 6.92
N PHE A 262 -3.59 -5.71 7.36
CA PHE A 262 -3.50 -6.47 8.60
C PHE A 262 -3.87 -5.64 9.83
N LEU A 263 -3.27 -4.45 10.00
CA LEU A 263 -3.54 -3.58 11.14
C LEU A 263 -5.02 -3.19 11.19
N ARG A 264 -5.62 -2.90 10.03
CA ARG A 264 -7.05 -2.59 9.95
C ARG A 264 -7.91 -3.77 10.37
N LEU A 265 -7.65 -4.99 9.87
CA LEU A 265 -8.44 -6.17 10.25
C LEU A 265 -8.21 -6.56 11.72
N ALA A 266 -6.97 -6.46 12.21
CA ALA A 266 -6.61 -6.95 13.53
C ALA A 266 -6.92 -5.98 14.66
N LEU A 267 -6.82 -4.67 14.42
CA LEU A 267 -6.88 -3.65 15.49
C LEU A 267 -8.07 -2.71 15.40
N ASN A 268 -8.80 -2.66 14.27
CA ASN A 268 -9.94 -1.76 14.14
C ASN A 268 -11.26 -2.47 14.45
N PRO A 269 -11.86 -2.25 15.63
CA PRO A 269 -13.11 -2.91 16.02
C PRO A 269 -14.30 -2.48 15.15
N VAL A 270 -14.21 -1.33 14.47
CA VAL A 270 -15.29 -0.81 13.60
C VAL A 270 -15.50 -1.73 12.39
N VAL A 271 -14.46 -2.47 11.96
CA VAL A 271 -14.59 -3.45 10.88
C VAL A 271 -15.68 -4.47 11.21
N LEU A 272 -15.80 -4.88 12.48
CA LEU A 272 -16.80 -5.87 12.92
C LEU A 272 -18.25 -5.34 12.97
N GLN A 273 -18.49 -4.11 12.53
CA GLN A 273 -19.79 -3.44 12.60
C GLN A 273 -20.29 -2.98 11.22
N TYR A 274 -19.52 -3.23 10.14
CA TYR A 274 -19.87 -2.74 8.81
C TYR A 274 -21.15 -3.35 8.24
N HIS A 275 -21.40 -4.63 8.51
CA HIS A 275 -22.60 -5.31 8.06
C HIS A 275 -23.29 -6.00 9.22
N PRO A 276 -24.63 -5.93 9.31
CA PRO A 276 -25.37 -6.70 10.27
C PRO A 276 -25.14 -8.19 10.02
N ARG A 277 -25.23 -9.00 11.08
CA ARG A 277 -25.04 -10.45 10.98
C ARG A 277 -26.03 -11.03 9.97
N GLY A 278 -25.49 -11.62 8.89
CA GLY A 278 -26.26 -12.24 7.81
C GLY A 278 -26.98 -13.51 8.25
N GLU A 279 -27.82 -14.08 7.39
CA GLU A 279 -28.56 -15.30 7.73
C GLU A 279 -27.66 -16.53 7.85
N TRP A 280 -26.55 -16.55 7.11
CA TRP A 280 -25.60 -17.67 7.02
C TRP A 280 -24.45 -17.52 8.05
N PRO A 281 -24.37 -18.38 9.09
CA PRO A 281 -23.42 -18.23 10.20
C PRO A 281 -21.93 -18.50 9.90
N ILE A 282 -21.59 -18.88 8.66
CA ILE A 282 -20.22 -19.34 8.28
C ILE A 282 -19.83 -18.76 6.92
N LEU A 283 -20.74 -18.75 5.95
CA LEU A 283 -20.55 -18.07 4.66
C LEU A 283 -20.88 -16.58 4.80
N ASN A 284 -20.23 -15.93 5.77
CA ASN A 284 -20.39 -14.52 6.04
C ASN A 284 -19.28 -13.70 5.36
N TRP A 285 -19.35 -12.39 5.55
CA TRP A 285 -18.42 -11.48 4.92
C TRP A 285 -17.03 -11.46 5.57
N TYR A 286 -16.95 -11.82 6.85
CA TYR A 286 -15.70 -11.99 7.59
C TYR A 286 -14.87 -13.12 6.97
N LEU A 287 -15.51 -14.26 6.67
CA LEU A 287 -14.86 -15.41 6.05
C LEU A 287 -14.13 -15.00 4.78
N TYR A 288 -14.80 -14.37 3.81
CA TYR A 288 -14.15 -14.00 2.55
C TYR A 288 -13.08 -12.90 2.75
N THR A 289 -13.34 -11.90 3.60
CA THR A 289 -12.42 -10.76 3.77
C THR A 289 -11.12 -11.19 4.41
N TYR A 290 -11.21 -11.90 5.55
CA TYR A 290 -10.03 -12.34 6.29
C TYR A 290 -9.29 -13.46 5.57
N SER A 291 -9.99 -14.40 4.92
CA SER A 291 -9.34 -15.47 4.16
C SER A 291 -8.61 -14.93 2.93
N THR A 292 -9.21 -13.99 2.18
CA THR A 292 -8.56 -13.37 1.01
C THR A 292 -7.33 -12.56 1.44
N ALA A 293 -7.43 -11.81 2.54
CA ALA A 293 -6.29 -11.08 3.08
C ALA A 293 -5.18 -12.02 3.57
N ALA A 294 -5.52 -13.07 4.32
CA ALA A 294 -4.56 -14.06 4.80
C ALA A 294 -3.89 -14.81 3.63
N PHE A 295 -4.66 -15.21 2.62
CA PHE A 295 -4.13 -15.86 1.41
C PHE A 295 -3.16 -14.96 0.67
N SER A 296 -3.52 -13.70 0.46
CA SER A 296 -2.66 -12.68 -0.17
C SER A 296 -1.35 -12.51 0.62
N ILE A 297 -1.43 -12.48 1.95
CA ILE A 297 -0.28 -12.41 2.87
C ILE A 297 0.63 -13.64 2.75
N PHE A 298 0.07 -14.84 2.80
CA PHE A 298 0.85 -16.07 2.65
C PHE A 298 1.47 -16.20 1.26
N TYR A 299 0.75 -15.79 0.23
CA TYR A 299 1.23 -15.78 -1.14
C TYR A 299 2.46 -14.86 -1.29
N ALA A 300 2.37 -13.62 -0.81
CA ALA A 300 3.49 -12.69 -0.83
C ALA A 300 4.68 -13.21 -0.02
N ALA A 301 4.46 -13.76 1.18
CA ALA A 301 5.51 -14.34 2.00
C ALA A 301 6.26 -15.48 1.28
N ASN A 302 5.52 -16.37 0.61
CA ASN A 302 6.09 -17.46 -0.17
C ASN A 302 6.86 -16.98 -1.39
N CYS A 303 6.34 -15.97 -2.10
CA CYS A 303 7.03 -15.33 -3.22
C CYS A 303 8.36 -14.69 -2.76
N MET A 304 8.33 -13.88 -1.69
CA MET A 304 9.55 -13.24 -1.15
C MET A 304 10.61 -14.24 -0.71
N LYS A 305 10.18 -15.36 -0.08
CA LYS A 305 11.11 -16.44 0.31
C LYS A 305 11.74 -17.13 -0.90
N ARG A 306 10.97 -17.34 -1.99
CA ARG A 306 11.48 -17.91 -3.24
C ARG A 306 12.43 -16.99 -3.98
N TYR A 307 12.25 -15.67 -3.87
CA TYR A 307 13.15 -14.70 -4.49
C TYR A 307 14.50 -14.59 -3.80
N GLY A 308 14.70 -15.19 -2.62
CA GLY A 308 15.98 -15.19 -1.92
C GLY A 308 16.45 -13.78 -1.55
N LEU A 309 15.53 -12.95 -1.03
CA LEU A 309 15.82 -11.57 -0.68
C LEU A 309 16.69 -11.47 0.57
N ASP A 310 17.54 -10.45 0.65
CA ASP A 310 18.43 -10.20 1.80
C ASP A 310 17.89 -9.15 2.79
N GLY A 311 18.45 -9.14 4.00
CA GLY A 311 18.28 -8.07 4.97
C GLY A 311 16.85 -7.90 5.49
N ILE A 312 16.31 -6.67 5.37
CA ILE A 312 14.98 -6.30 5.89
C ILE A 312 13.87 -7.11 5.22
N PHE A 313 13.96 -7.34 3.90
CA PHE A 313 12.92 -8.05 3.16
C PHE A 313 12.88 -9.54 3.47
N ASN A 314 14.03 -10.16 3.79
CA ASN A 314 14.05 -11.54 4.29
C ASN A 314 13.27 -11.67 5.58
N ARG A 315 13.57 -10.79 6.56
CA ARG A 315 12.85 -10.76 7.84
C ARG A 315 11.37 -10.51 7.60
N ALA A 316 11.02 -9.53 6.76
CA ALA A 316 9.63 -9.19 6.45
C ALA A 316 8.81 -10.38 5.95
N SER A 317 9.40 -11.31 5.18
CA SER A 317 8.70 -12.54 4.78
C SER A 317 8.24 -13.41 5.96
N SER A 318 9.05 -13.48 7.04
CA SER A 318 8.69 -14.19 8.27
C SER A 318 7.60 -13.46 9.06
N TRP A 319 7.67 -12.13 9.11
CA TRP A 319 6.61 -11.30 9.68
C TRP A 319 5.28 -11.50 8.94
N LEU A 320 5.28 -11.56 7.61
CA LEU A 320 4.09 -11.84 6.83
C LEU A 320 3.49 -13.21 7.17
N TYR A 321 4.31 -14.27 7.31
CA TYR A 321 3.80 -15.57 7.76
C TYR A 321 3.12 -15.48 9.13
N ALA A 322 3.70 -14.73 10.08
CA ALA A 322 3.10 -14.51 11.39
C ALA A 322 1.78 -13.73 11.31
N MET A 323 1.73 -12.66 10.52
CA MET A 323 0.53 -11.85 10.30
C MET A 323 -0.60 -12.67 9.65
N GLY A 324 -0.29 -13.46 8.62
CA GLY A 324 -1.27 -14.36 7.99
C GLY A 324 -1.80 -15.41 8.97
N GLY A 325 -0.91 -15.99 9.78
CA GLY A 325 -1.30 -16.93 10.83
C GLY A 325 -2.19 -16.30 11.90
N LEU A 326 -1.89 -15.07 12.31
CA LEU A 326 -2.72 -14.32 13.25
C LEU A 326 -4.07 -13.96 12.65
N LEU A 327 -4.17 -13.57 11.38
CA LEU A 327 -5.47 -13.34 10.73
C LEU A 327 -6.31 -14.62 10.68
N CYS A 328 -5.73 -15.78 10.40
CA CYS A 328 -6.46 -17.04 10.47
C CYS A 328 -6.97 -17.33 11.89
N PHE A 329 -6.17 -17.03 12.91
CA PHE A 329 -6.59 -17.16 14.31
C PHE A 329 -7.69 -16.17 14.68
N LEU A 330 -7.60 -14.91 14.25
CA LEU A 330 -8.64 -13.91 14.47
C LEU A 330 -9.94 -14.30 13.77
N LEU A 331 -9.85 -14.75 12.52
CA LEU A 331 -10.99 -15.24 11.76
C LEU A 331 -11.71 -16.37 12.49
N LEU A 332 -10.96 -17.37 13.00
CA LEU A 332 -11.53 -18.44 13.82
C LEU A 332 -12.33 -17.90 15.01
N ASN A 333 -11.82 -16.89 15.70
CA ASN A 333 -12.52 -16.29 16.84
C ASN A 333 -13.75 -15.48 16.41
N ILE A 334 -13.66 -14.77 15.29
CA ILE A 334 -14.77 -13.97 14.73
C ILE A 334 -15.91 -14.89 14.27
N GLU A 335 -15.61 -16.00 13.59
CA GLU A 335 -16.63 -16.98 13.17
C GLU A 335 -17.35 -17.61 14.37
N ILE A 336 -16.63 -17.93 15.44
CA ILE A 336 -17.26 -18.43 16.68
C ILE A 336 -18.15 -17.34 17.29
N ALA A 337 -17.68 -16.10 17.34
CA ALA A 337 -18.49 -14.99 17.83
C ALA A 337 -19.76 -14.77 16.99
N ASP A 338 -19.65 -14.83 15.66
CA ASP A 338 -20.76 -14.64 14.70
C ASP A 338 -21.78 -15.78 14.75
N PHE A 339 -21.31 -17.02 14.91
CA PHE A 339 -22.18 -18.20 15.04
C PHE A 339 -23.08 -18.12 16.28
N PHE A 340 -22.53 -17.65 17.41
CA PHE A 340 -23.28 -17.53 18.67
C PHE A 340 -23.99 -16.18 18.83
N ALA A 341 -23.83 -15.24 17.89
CA ALA A 341 -24.56 -13.97 17.87
C ALA A 341 -26.02 -14.17 17.40
N LYS A 342 -26.93 -13.31 17.88
CA LYS A 342 -28.34 -13.36 17.46
C LYS A 342 -28.47 -12.85 16.02
N PRO A 343 -29.26 -13.52 15.15
CA PRO A 343 -29.60 -12.98 13.83
C PRO A 343 -30.12 -11.55 13.91
N GLY A 344 -29.59 -10.63 13.10
CA GLY A 344 -30.00 -9.23 13.09
C GLY A 344 -29.34 -8.31 14.12
N SER A 345 -28.44 -8.81 14.99
CA SER A 345 -27.63 -7.92 15.84
C SER A 345 -26.59 -7.17 14.99
N GLY A 346 -26.64 -5.83 14.98
CA GLY A 346 -25.73 -4.97 14.21
C GLY A 346 -24.29 -4.88 14.74
N SER A 347 -23.94 -5.62 15.80
CA SER A 347 -22.58 -5.69 16.32
C SER A 347 -22.30 -7.08 16.90
N LEU A 348 -21.09 -7.58 16.65
CA LEU A 348 -20.54 -8.75 17.34
C LEU A 348 -20.31 -8.39 18.82
N VAL A 349 -21.29 -8.68 19.67
CA VAL A 349 -21.13 -8.52 21.12
C VAL A 349 -20.39 -9.74 21.65
N PHE A 350 -19.12 -9.54 22.03
CA PHE A 350 -18.36 -10.52 22.79
C PHE A 350 -18.91 -10.59 24.22
N GLU A 351 -20.00 -11.32 24.41
CA GLU A 351 -20.48 -11.61 25.77
C GLU A 351 -19.54 -12.66 26.39
N PHE A 352 -18.94 -12.35 27.54
CA PHE A 352 -18.04 -13.27 28.25
C PHE A 352 -18.76 -14.02 29.39
N LYS A 353 -20.09 -13.92 29.47
CA LYS A 353 -20.93 -14.59 30.47
C LYS A 353 -22.20 -15.14 29.82
N GLY A 354 -22.60 -16.34 30.21
CA GLY A 354 -23.93 -16.88 29.94
C GLY A 354 -24.07 -17.93 28.83
N ASN A 355 -22.99 -18.30 28.10
CA ASN A 355 -23.06 -19.35 27.08
C ASN A 355 -21.88 -20.33 27.17
N PHE A 356 -22.04 -21.35 28.01
CA PHE A 356 -21.06 -22.43 28.21
C PHE A 356 -20.64 -23.10 26.89
N ALA A 357 -21.57 -23.29 25.94
CA ALA A 357 -21.27 -23.89 24.65
C ALA A 357 -20.31 -23.03 23.81
N ARG A 358 -20.44 -21.70 23.88
CA ARG A 358 -19.54 -20.75 23.22
C ARG A 358 -18.13 -20.83 23.81
N ASP A 359 -18.01 -20.82 25.14
CA ASP A 359 -16.71 -20.85 25.82
C ASP A 359 -15.95 -22.15 25.54
N LEU A 360 -16.68 -23.29 25.54
CA LEU A 360 -16.16 -24.59 25.14
C LEU A 360 -15.71 -24.61 23.68
N CYS A 361 -16.51 -24.02 22.78
CA CYS A 361 -16.19 -23.94 21.34
C CYS A 361 -14.88 -23.18 21.09
N TYR A 362 -14.66 -22.06 21.78
CA TYR A 362 -13.38 -21.35 21.75
C TYR A 362 -12.22 -22.24 22.19
N SER A 363 -12.36 -22.93 23.33
CA SER A 363 -11.30 -23.78 23.89
C SER A 363 -10.95 -24.96 22.98
N ILE A 364 -11.95 -25.63 22.40
CA ILE A 364 -11.76 -26.71 21.41
C ILE A 364 -11.08 -26.16 20.15
N SER A 365 -11.59 -25.05 19.62
CA SER A 365 -11.08 -24.46 18.38
C SER A 365 -9.64 -23.97 18.52
N TRP A 366 -9.29 -23.33 19.64
CA TRP A 366 -7.90 -22.92 19.91
C TRP A 366 -6.97 -24.13 20.08
N SER A 367 -7.43 -25.22 20.70
CA SER A 367 -6.66 -26.46 20.82
C SER A 367 -6.39 -27.07 19.44
N LEU A 368 -7.42 -27.17 18.58
CA LEU A 368 -7.27 -27.63 17.20
C LEU A 368 -6.32 -26.74 16.38
N PHE A 369 -6.44 -25.42 16.52
CA PHE A 369 -5.54 -24.48 15.86
C PHE A 369 -4.09 -24.63 16.36
N ALA A 370 -3.89 -24.80 17.66
CA ALA A 370 -2.57 -25.06 18.25
C ALA A 370 -1.96 -26.37 17.73
N PHE A 371 -2.74 -27.46 17.67
CA PHE A 371 -2.31 -28.72 17.09
C PHE A 371 -1.93 -28.59 15.61
N LEU A 372 -2.71 -27.82 14.84
CA LEU A 372 -2.40 -27.53 13.45
C LEU A 372 -1.05 -26.80 13.33
N LEU A 373 -0.82 -25.76 14.14
CA LEU A 373 0.46 -25.03 14.17
C LEU A 373 1.64 -25.92 14.56
N ILE A 374 1.49 -26.77 15.57
CA ILE A 374 2.52 -27.72 15.99
C ILE A 374 2.83 -28.70 14.87
N THR A 375 1.80 -29.30 14.26
CA THR A 375 1.94 -30.28 13.18
C THR A 375 2.60 -29.67 11.96
N LEU A 376 2.17 -28.47 11.53
CA LEU A 376 2.78 -27.73 10.43
C LEU A 376 4.22 -27.31 10.75
N GLY A 377 4.48 -26.88 11.99
CA GLY A 377 5.80 -26.50 12.48
C GLY A 377 6.78 -27.68 12.49
N ILE A 378 6.32 -28.88 12.85
CA ILE A 378 7.12 -30.11 12.77
C ILE A 378 7.33 -30.53 11.31
N ALA A 379 6.25 -30.61 10.52
CA ALA A 379 6.30 -31.07 9.13
C ALA A 379 7.17 -30.18 8.23
N LYS A 380 7.14 -28.85 8.45
CA LYS A 380 7.95 -27.88 7.70
C LYS A 380 9.25 -27.47 8.41
N GLN A 381 9.58 -28.10 9.54
CA GLN A 381 10.76 -27.78 10.36
C GLN A 381 10.85 -26.29 10.78
N LEU A 382 9.71 -25.64 10.99
CA LEU A 382 9.63 -24.23 11.40
C LEU A 382 9.60 -24.13 12.93
N ARG A 383 10.74 -23.76 13.52
CA ARG A 383 10.87 -23.60 14.98
C ARG A 383 9.83 -22.62 15.53
N GLU A 384 9.70 -21.45 14.93
CA GLU A 384 8.82 -20.37 15.40
C GLU A 384 7.34 -20.80 15.43
N THR A 385 6.84 -21.41 14.35
CA THR A 385 5.45 -21.91 14.26
C THR A 385 5.14 -22.96 15.34
N ARG A 386 6.10 -23.84 15.64
CA ARG A 386 5.97 -24.83 16.71
C ARG A 386 5.90 -24.19 18.10
N TRP A 387 6.74 -23.20 18.39
CA TRP A 387 6.68 -22.46 19.66
C TRP A 387 5.39 -21.67 19.80
N ALA A 388 4.90 -21.04 18.72
CA ALA A 388 3.60 -20.37 18.73
C ALA A 388 2.45 -21.34 19.02
N GLY A 389 2.45 -22.52 18.39
CA GLY A 389 1.47 -23.58 18.67
C GLY A 389 1.53 -24.11 20.10
N LEU A 390 2.73 -24.36 20.64
CA LEU A 390 2.91 -24.78 22.04
C LEU A 390 2.47 -23.69 23.03
N GLY A 391 2.79 -22.44 22.75
CA GLY A 391 2.36 -21.29 23.54
C GLY A 391 0.84 -21.17 23.56
N LEU A 392 0.20 -21.24 22.39
CA LEU A 392 -1.27 -21.23 22.29
C LEU A 392 -1.88 -22.43 23.05
N LEU A 393 -1.31 -23.63 22.91
CA LEU A 393 -1.78 -24.80 23.66
C LEU A 393 -1.67 -24.56 25.18
N GLY A 394 -0.56 -24.01 25.67
CA GLY A 394 -0.40 -23.64 27.08
C GLY A 394 -1.47 -22.65 27.56
N VAL A 395 -1.75 -21.62 26.76
CA VAL A 395 -2.83 -20.64 27.03
C VAL A 395 -4.20 -21.33 27.06
N THR A 396 -4.50 -22.21 26.11
CA THR A 396 -5.78 -22.93 26.07
C THR A 396 -5.98 -23.81 27.28
N LEU A 397 -4.96 -24.57 27.68
CA LEU A 397 -5.04 -25.42 28.86
C LEU A 397 -5.27 -24.57 30.10
N SER A 398 -4.51 -23.48 30.24
CA SER A 398 -4.66 -22.54 31.37
C SER A 398 -6.07 -21.97 31.42
N LYS A 399 -6.65 -21.57 30.28
CA LYS A 399 -8.04 -21.11 30.18
C LYS A 399 -9.02 -22.20 30.62
N VAL A 400 -8.89 -23.43 30.09
CA VAL A 400 -9.78 -24.56 30.42
C VAL A 400 -9.75 -24.85 31.92
N PHE A 401 -8.55 -24.88 32.52
CA PHE A 401 -8.39 -25.17 33.95
C PHE A 401 -8.95 -24.07 34.86
N LEU A 402 -8.64 -22.81 34.57
CA LEU A 402 -9.00 -21.69 35.45
C LEU A 402 -10.45 -21.25 35.28
N HIS A 403 -10.95 -21.26 34.05
CA HIS A 403 -12.27 -20.73 33.71
C HIS A 403 -13.30 -21.84 33.47
N ASP A 404 -13.04 -22.75 32.54
CA ASP A 404 -14.08 -23.69 32.06
C ASP A 404 -14.40 -24.77 33.11
N ILE A 405 -13.40 -25.30 33.82
CA ILE A 405 -13.61 -26.29 34.89
C ILE A 405 -14.41 -25.69 36.06
N SER A 406 -14.28 -24.39 36.33
CA SER A 406 -14.99 -23.74 37.44
C SER A 406 -16.50 -23.72 37.25
N GLN A 407 -16.95 -23.69 35.99
CA GLN A 407 -18.37 -23.66 35.60
C GLN A 407 -18.99 -25.05 35.46
N LEU A 408 -18.18 -26.12 35.43
CA LEU A 408 -18.64 -27.49 35.22
C LEU A 408 -19.15 -28.15 36.51
N ASN A 409 -20.18 -29.00 36.39
CA ASN A 409 -20.56 -29.94 37.44
C ASN A 409 -19.45 -30.99 37.67
N GLN A 410 -19.39 -31.55 38.88
CA GLN A 410 -18.25 -32.32 39.38
C GLN A 410 -17.80 -33.49 38.47
N LEU A 411 -18.74 -34.20 37.83
CA LEU A 411 -18.47 -35.26 36.85
C LEU A 411 -17.77 -34.77 35.57
N TYR A 412 -18.21 -33.63 35.03
CA TYR A 412 -17.61 -33.06 33.82
C TYR A 412 -16.22 -32.48 34.06
N ARG A 413 -15.91 -32.04 35.30
CA ARG A 413 -14.55 -31.63 35.68
C ARG A 413 -13.57 -32.79 35.55
N VAL A 414 -13.96 -33.99 36.02
CA VAL A 414 -13.13 -35.19 35.90
C VAL A 414 -12.91 -35.55 34.43
N GLY A 415 -13.96 -35.52 33.60
CA GLY A 415 -13.85 -35.75 32.16
C GLY A 415 -12.94 -34.75 31.43
N ALA A 416 -13.02 -33.46 31.79
CA ALA A 416 -12.15 -32.42 31.22
C ALA A 416 -10.67 -32.64 31.56
N LEU A 417 -10.36 -33.04 32.81
CA LEU A 417 -8.99 -33.37 33.24
C LEU A 417 -8.41 -34.55 32.45
N VAL A 418 -9.21 -35.59 32.21
CA VAL A 418 -8.82 -36.74 31.39
C VAL A 418 -8.56 -36.32 29.94
N GLY A 419 -9.46 -35.51 29.36
CA GLY A 419 -9.28 -34.99 28.00
C GLY A 419 -8.00 -34.17 27.84
N VAL A 420 -7.70 -33.30 28.80
CA VAL A 420 -6.44 -32.54 28.85
C VAL A 420 -5.23 -33.48 28.93
N ALA A 421 -5.29 -34.52 29.78
CA ALA A 421 -4.20 -35.49 29.89
C ALA A 421 -3.93 -36.21 28.55
N VAL A 422 -4.98 -36.63 27.83
CA VAL A 422 -4.86 -37.26 26.51
C VAL A 422 -4.22 -36.32 25.49
N VAL A 423 -4.68 -35.06 25.44
CA VAL A 423 -4.12 -34.01 24.58
C VAL A 423 -2.63 -33.81 24.87
N ALA A 424 -2.24 -33.72 26.14
CA ALA A 424 -0.85 -33.55 26.55
C ALA A 424 0.04 -34.76 26.19
N ILE A 425 -0.48 -35.98 26.38
CA ILE A 425 0.20 -37.23 25.98
C ILE A 425 0.41 -37.24 24.46
N PHE A 426 -0.61 -36.89 23.68
CA PHE A 426 -0.50 -36.86 22.21
C PHE A 426 0.52 -35.82 21.73
N ALA A 427 0.52 -34.62 22.32
CA ALA A 427 1.51 -33.58 22.05
C ALA A 427 2.94 -34.06 22.41
N SER A 428 3.11 -34.75 23.54
CA SER A 428 4.38 -35.35 23.97
C SER A 428 4.88 -36.40 22.98
N PHE A 429 3.98 -37.29 22.52
CA PHE A 429 4.31 -38.33 21.55
C PHE A 429 4.80 -37.74 20.21
N LEU A 430 4.10 -36.72 19.69
CA LEU A 430 4.53 -36.01 18.47
C LEU A 430 5.93 -35.40 18.62
N TYR A 431 6.25 -34.88 19.81
CA TYR A 431 7.57 -34.29 20.09
C TYR A 431 8.66 -35.37 20.18
N GLN A 432 8.41 -36.47 20.90
CA GLN A 432 9.36 -37.57 21.04
C GLN A 432 9.70 -38.23 19.70
N LYS A 433 8.69 -38.46 18.85
CA LYS A 433 8.90 -39.02 17.50
C LYS A 433 9.87 -38.16 16.69
N HIS A 434 9.71 -36.84 16.71
CA HIS A 434 10.59 -35.94 15.98
C HIS A 434 12.02 -35.88 16.56
N ALA A 435 12.16 -35.89 17.89
CA ALA A 435 13.45 -35.93 18.56
C ALA A 435 14.26 -37.19 18.18
N LYS A 436 13.58 -38.34 18.06
CA LYS A 436 14.20 -39.60 17.64
C LYS A 436 14.71 -39.53 16.19
N THR A 437 13.89 -39.01 15.26
CA THR A 437 14.28 -38.83 13.84
C THR A 437 15.48 -37.91 13.66
N LEU A 438 15.58 -36.82 14.43
CA LEU A 438 16.74 -35.92 14.39
C LEU A 438 18.03 -36.62 14.86
N LYS A 439 17.94 -37.45 15.90
CA LYS A 439 19.09 -38.19 16.48
C LYS A 439 19.61 -39.30 15.54
N GLU A 440 18.71 -39.96 14.82
CA GLU A 440 19.06 -40.94 13.78
C GLU A 440 19.71 -40.26 12.57
N THR A 441 19.22 -39.07 12.16
CA THR A 441 19.80 -38.33 11.02
C THR A 441 21.18 -37.74 11.34
N SER A 442 21.44 -37.35 12.60
CA SER A 442 22.74 -36.82 13.03
C SER A 442 23.81 -37.88 13.31
N SER A 443 23.43 -39.15 13.42
CA SER A 443 24.36 -40.28 13.59
C SER A 443 24.76 -40.94 12.27
N LEU A 444 24.08 -40.58 11.17
CA LEU A 444 24.36 -41.01 9.79
C LEU A 444 25.17 -39.99 8.98
N LYS A 445 25.40 -38.78 9.52
CA LYS A 445 26.37 -37.78 9.02
C LYS A 445 27.61 -37.83 9.90
#